data_AF-A0A8S4PUH8-F1
#
_entry.id   AF-A0A8S4PUH8-F1
#
_cell.length_a   1.000
_cell.length_b   1.000
_cell.length_c   1.000
_cell.angle_alpha   90.00
_cell.angle_beta   90.00
_cell.angle_gamma   90.00
#
_symmetry.space_group_name_H-M   'P 1'
#
loop_
_entity.id
_entity.type
_entity.pdbx_description
1 polymer ?
#
loop_
_entity_poly.entity_id
_entity_poly.type
_entity_poly.pdbx_seq_one_letter_code
_entity_poly.pdbx_strand_id
1 'polypeptide(L)'
;MFCKMVKLKRYLKYIVLTGLLIAIVKIFLIQSSVKIRWKHQRITNTHGKSLESSSFSASPNQADGELSRHKIWDSLQCATIDKTQMKPKLKPRTAQSKVPLELYHMNWTNSFLDAHKVIKWPKWDICNVGEEENLLLLFVISHKAGKHMRDAVRTTFGYIKKFSSWKIRTVFLYGDANNSVLPNEMDEDVLVGNFPDGYKQMTEKDTFGFKWIQLYCPRAKYVFRITHDVFMNLTKVVNFLDDILEKNVTRLYHGHTLTNSKIRRNFGKTKLVCPVKGWEAHYPRYVTGCGILFSQSVIRDMNFLLCKLPLCFPDDTYFGSLMEMLGVPVTGNNKYALRFYDRHEARLGQDPKNAASVIPETAILSHYYNVSNPTNIQKLLWEAYLDKSLQHNYEIQYHIRKRN
;
A
#
# COMPACT_ATOMS: atom_id res chain seq x y z
N MET A 1 -29.38 -65.40 -21.78
CA MET A 1 -28.86 -64.51 -22.85
C MET A 1 -29.54 -63.13 -22.90
N PHE A 2 -30.88 -63.06 -22.86
CA PHE A 2 -31.68 -61.82 -22.99
C PHE A 2 -31.23 -60.59 -22.16
N CYS A 3 -30.87 -60.76 -20.89
CA CYS A 3 -30.62 -59.62 -19.98
C CYS A 3 -29.39 -58.76 -20.38
N LYS A 4 -28.37 -59.34 -21.05
CA LYS A 4 -27.20 -58.57 -21.53
C LYS A 4 -27.53 -57.65 -22.72
N MET A 5 -28.43 -58.07 -23.62
CA MET A 5 -28.83 -57.28 -24.79
C MET A 5 -29.62 -56.02 -24.41
N VAL A 6 -30.45 -56.09 -23.36
CA VAL A 6 -31.23 -54.93 -22.88
C VAL A 6 -30.32 -53.84 -22.28
N LYS A 7 -29.29 -54.24 -21.51
CA LYS A 7 -28.28 -53.30 -20.99
C LYS A 7 -27.47 -52.66 -22.13
N LEU A 8 -27.06 -53.43 -23.14
CA LEU A 8 -26.32 -52.91 -24.29
C LEU A 8 -27.14 -51.89 -25.10
N LYS A 9 -28.42 -52.17 -25.37
CA LYS A 9 -29.33 -51.22 -26.06
C LYS A 9 -29.55 -49.92 -25.25
N ARG A 10 -29.63 -49.99 -23.92
CA ARG A 10 -29.68 -48.77 -23.07
C ARG A 10 -28.38 -47.98 -23.11
N TYR A 11 -27.23 -48.64 -23.10
CA TYR A 11 -25.91 -47.99 -23.14
C TYR A 11 -25.67 -47.28 -24.49
N LEU A 12 -25.99 -47.92 -25.62
CA LEU A 12 -25.93 -47.27 -26.94
C LEU A 12 -26.86 -46.06 -27.05
N LYS A 13 -28.10 -46.13 -26.52
CA LYS A 13 -28.98 -44.94 -26.48
C LYS A 13 -28.36 -43.79 -25.70
N TYR A 14 -27.67 -44.07 -24.59
CA TYR A 14 -27.02 -43.06 -23.78
C TYR A 14 -25.84 -42.38 -24.52
N ILE A 15 -25.02 -43.16 -25.23
CA ILE A 15 -23.90 -42.65 -26.05
C ILE A 15 -24.42 -41.78 -27.21
N VAL A 16 -25.50 -42.20 -27.89
CA VAL A 16 -26.10 -41.41 -28.98
C VAL A 16 -26.70 -40.10 -28.45
N LEU A 17 -27.37 -40.13 -27.30
CA LEU A 17 -27.93 -38.93 -26.66
C LEU A 17 -26.84 -37.94 -26.20
N THR A 18 -25.76 -38.42 -25.57
CA THR A 18 -24.66 -37.54 -25.14
C THR A 18 -23.89 -36.97 -26.34
N GLY A 19 -23.68 -37.75 -27.40
CA GLY A 19 -23.11 -37.27 -28.66
C GLY A 19 -23.94 -36.16 -29.32
N LEU A 20 -25.26 -36.34 -29.39
CA LEU A 20 -26.20 -35.32 -29.90
C LEU A 20 -26.17 -34.04 -29.04
N LEU A 21 -26.14 -34.16 -27.72
CA LEU A 21 -26.08 -33.00 -26.82
C LEU A 21 -24.80 -32.18 -27.04
N ILE A 22 -23.65 -32.85 -27.17
CA ILE A 22 -22.35 -32.21 -27.44
C ILE A 22 -22.35 -31.53 -28.82
N ALA A 23 -22.97 -32.13 -29.84
CA ALA A 23 -23.12 -31.51 -31.15
C ALA A 23 -23.97 -30.24 -31.11
N ILE A 24 -25.10 -30.26 -30.40
CA ILE A 24 -25.98 -29.09 -30.22
C ILE A 24 -25.24 -27.95 -29.49
N VAL A 25 -24.50 -28.26 -28.42
CA VAL A 25 -23.69 -27.27 -27.69
C VAL A 25 -22.60 -26.68 -28.59
N LYS A 26 -21.91 -27.48 -29.41
CA LYS A 26 -20.94 -26.98 -30.40
C LYS A 26 -21.59 -26.06 -31.43
N ILE A 27 -22.77 -26.39 -31.96
CA ILE A 27 -23.51 -25.55 -32.90
C ILE A 27 -23.87 -24.20 -32.25
N PHE A 28 -24.35 -24.21 -31.00
CA PHE A 28 -24.65 -23.00 -30.24
C PHE A 28 -23.42 -22.11 -30.01
N LEU A 29 -22.28 -22.71 -29.65
CA LEU A 29 -21.02 -21.98 -29.47
C LEU A 29 -20.50 -21.38 -30.78
N ILE A 30 -20.63 -22.09 -31.90
CA ILE A 30 -20.28 -21.58 -33.24
C ILE A 30 -21.21 -20.42 -33.62
N GLN A 31 -22.53 -20.56 -33.45
CA GLN A 31 -23.49 -19.49 -33.74
C GLN A 31 -23.24 -18.24 -32.86
N SER A 32 -22.97 -18.41 -31.56
CA SER A 32 -22.59 -17.29 -30.67
C SER A 32 -21.29 -16.62 -31.11
N SER A 33 -20.28 -17.39 -31.51
CA SER A 33 -19.00 -16.86 -32.01
C SER A 33 -19.18 -16.06 -33.30
N VAL A 34 -20.04 -16.53 -34.22
CA VAL A 34 -20.40 -15.78 -35.43
C VAL A 34 -21.17 -14.50 -35.07
N LYS A 35 -22.13 -14.56 -34.13
CA LYS A 35 -22.90 -13.37 -33.69
C LYS A 35 -22.00 -12.29 -33.06
N ILE A 36 -20.99 -12.69 -32.29
CA ILE A 36 -19.97 -11.78 -31.72
C ILE A 36 -19.10 -11.18 -32.83
N ARG A 37 -18.66 -11.98 -33.82
CA ARG A 37 -17.85 -11.51 -34.95
C ARG A 37 -18.59 -10.47 -35.81
N TRP A 38 -19.87 -10.69 -36.10
CA TRP A 38 -20.73 -9.72 -36.80
C TRP A 38 -20.99 -8.44 -35.99
N LYS A 39 -21.00 -8.53 -34.64
CA LYS A 39 -21.15 -7.35 -33.77
C LYS A 39 -19.87 -6.51 -33.74
N HIS A 40 -18.69 -7.15 -33.75
CA HIS A 40 -17.40 -6.45 -33.86
C HIS A 40 -17.22 -5.76 -35.23
N GLN A 41 -17.52 -6.47 -36.32
CA GLN A 41 -17.34 -5.97 -37.69
C GLN A 41 -18.27 -4.80 -38.05
N ARG A 42 -19.38 -4.62 -37.31
CA ARG A 42 -20.27 -3.45 -37.45
C ARG A 42 -19.79 -2.22 -36.67
N ILE A 43 -18.94 -2.39 -35.66
CA ILE A 43 -18.36 -1.30 -34.85
C ILE A 43 -17.08 -0.75 -35.50
N THR A 44 -16.33 -1.57 -36.23
CA THR A 44 -15.09 -1.14 -36.93
C THR A 44 -15.34 -0.26 -38.17
N ASN A 45 -16.56 -0.21 -38.70
CA ASN A 45 -16.87 0.51 -39.95
C ASN A 45 -17.30 1.97 -39.75
N THR A 46 -17.48 2.46 -38.52
CA THR A 46 -18.01 3.82 -38.27
C THR A 46 -16.98 4.88 -37.91
N HIS A 47 -15.77 4.52 -37.46
CA HIS A 47 -14.70 5.47 -37.10
C HIS A 47 -13.35 5.10 -37.73
N GLY A 48 -13.25 5.30 -39.04
CA GLY A 48 -12.03 5.06 -39.81
C GLY A 48 -12.12 5.55 -41.25
N LYS A 49 -12.09 6.88 -41.46
CA LYS A 49 -11.81 7.49 -42.77
C LYS A 49 -10.95 8.74 -42.60
N SER A 50 -9.98 8.88 -43.50
CA SER A 50 -8.91 9.90 -43.55
C SER A 50 -7.87 9.85 -42.41
N LEU A 51 -6.56 9.94 -42.67
CA LEU A 51 -5.83 9.88 -43.94
C LEU A 51 -4.41 9.31 -43.71
N GLU A 52 -3.88 8.70 -44.77
CA GLU A 52 -2.56 8.09 -44.96
C GLU A 52 -1.41 9.11 -44.72
N SER A 53 -0.14 8.77 -44.52
CA SER A 53 0.65 7.53 -44.77
C SER A 53 1.77 7.42 -43.69
N SER A 54 2.83 6.58 -43.72
CA SER A 54 3.39 5.66 -44.73
C SER A 54 4.19 4.49 -44.09
N SER A 55 4.89 3.72 -44.92
CA SER A 55 5.76 2.57 -44.67
C SER A 55 6.98 2.76 -43.74
N PHE A 56 7.24 1.80 -42.84
CA PHE A 56 8.25 0.75 -43.10
C PHE A 56 8.04 -0.49 -42.21
N SER A 57 8.42 -1.67 -42.72
CA SER A 57 8.21 -2.96 -42.08
C SER A 57 9.53 -3.63 -41.67
N ALA A 58 9.68 -3.99 -40.39
CA ALA A 58 10.31 -5.23 -39.92
C ALA A 58 10.35 -5.27 -38.38
N SER A 59 9.97 -6.40 -37.79
CA SER A 59 10.33 -6.76 -36.40
C SER A 59 11.45 -7.80 -36.46
N PRO A 60 12.36 -7.84 -35.47
CA PRO A 60 12.18 -8.86 -34.44
C PRO A 60 12.28 -8.33 -33.00
N ASN A 61 11.39 -8.82 -32.15
CA ASN A 61 11.38 -8.60 -30.71
C ASN A 61 12.65 -9.16 -30.02
N GLN A 62 13.29 -8.37 -29.13
CA GLN A 62 13.77 -8.77 -27.77
C GLN A 62 14.70 -7.70 -27.14
N ALA A 63 14.20 -6.49 -26.85
CA ALA A 63 14.98 -5.47 -26.09
C ALA A 63 14.16 -4.50 -25.20
N ASP A 64 12.90 -4.21 -25.54
CA ASP A 64 12.23 -2.98 -25.03
C ASP A 64 11.64 -3.03 -23.60
N GLY A 65 12.00 -4.06 -22.82
CA GLY A 65 11.60 -4.21 -21.41
C GLY A 65 12.40 -3.36 -20.41
N GLU A 66 13.47 -2.68 -20.84
CA GLU A 66 14.36 -1.89 -19.97
C GLU A 66 14.34 -0.37 -20.25
N LEU A 67 14.10 0.04 -21.49
CA LEU A 67 14.02 1.47 -21.86
C LEU A 67 12.80 2.18 -21.26
N SER A 68 11.68 1.47 -21.12
CA SER A 68 10.42 2.00 -20.57
C SER A 68 10.47 2.28 -19.06
N ARG A 69 11.38 1.63 -18.32
CA ARG A 69 11.60 1.89 -16.88
C ARG A 69 12.36 3.20 -16.63
N HIS A 70 13.33 3.53 -17.48
CA HIS A 70 14.14 4.76 -17.33
C HIS A 70 13.28 6.03 -17.39
N LYS A 71 12.29 6.11 -18.29
CA LYS A 71 11.36 7.25 -18.36
C LYS A 71 10.53 7.43 -17.08
N ILE A 72 10.19 6.34 -16.37
CA ILE A 72 9.52 6.42 -15.08
C ILE A 72 10.49 6.94 -14.02
N TRP A 73 11.75 6.46 -14.01
CA TRP A 73 12.79 6.88 -13.08
C TRP A 73 13.23 8.34 -13.21
N ASP A 74 13.31 8.89 -14.43
CA ASP A 74 13.62 10.31 -14.63
C ASP A 74 12.47 11.18 -14.10
N SER A 75 11.23 10.74 -14.34
CA SER A 75 10.04 11.34 -13.72
C SER A 75 9.91 11.07 -12.21
N LEU A 76 10.80 10.24 -11.61
CA LEU A 76 11.17 9.92 -10.21
C LEU A 76 11.92 11.01 -9.41
N GLN A 77 12.60 11.93 -10.10
CA GLN A 77 13.56 12.87 -9.51
C GLN A 77 13.05 14.33 -9.50
N CYS A 78 13.51 15.15 -8.55
CA CYS A 78 13.29 16.60 -8.63
C CYS A 78 14.02 17.17 -9.87
N ALA A 79 13.38 18.05 -10.63
CA ALA A 79 13.96 18.64 -11.83
C ALA A 79 15.32 19.32 -11.54
N THR A 80 16.22 19.20 -12.51
CA THR A 80 17.60 19.71 -12.49
C THR A 80 17.61 21.23 -12.62
N ILE A 81 18.32 21.93 -11.72
CA ILE A 81 18.49 23.39 -11.77
C ILE A 81 19.84 23.79 -12.38
N ASP A 82 19.82 24.90 -13.13
CA ASP A 82 20.95 25.61 -13.69
C ASP A 82 22.01 25.98 -12.63
N LYS A 83 23.28 25.66 -12.92
CA LYS A 83 24.42 25.84 -12.01
C LYS A 83 24.90 27.29 -11.92
N THR A 84 24.43 28.20 -12.76
CA THR A 84 24.94 29.58 -12.86
C THR A 84 24.39 30.52 -11.78
N GLN A 85 23.32 30.15 -11.07
CA GLN A 85 22.72 30.97 -10.01
C GLN A 85 22.76 30.29 -8.64
N MET A 86 23.64 30.78 -7.75
CA MET A 86 23.47 31.01 -6.30
C MET A 86 24.73 30.68 -5.46
N LYS A 87 24.93 31.46 -4.39
CA LYS A 87 25.91 31.23 -3.32
C LYS A 87 25.18 30.73 -2.06
N PRO A 88 25.54 29.60 -1.43
CA PRO A 88 24.85 29.11 -0.25
C PRO A 88 25.35 29.75 1.06
N LYS A 89 24.42 30.11 1.95
CA LYS A 89 24.67 30.36 3.38
C LYS A 89 23.66 29.59 4.25
N LEU A 90 23.84 28.28 4.35
CA LEU A 90 23.27 27.46 5.41
C LEU A 90 24.41 26.76 6.15
N LYS A 91 24.50 26.96 7.47
CA LYS A 91 25.53 26.29 8.29
C LYS A 91 25.16 24.82 8.49
N PRO A 92 26.09 23.86 8.31
CA PRO A 92 25.83 22.46 8.58
C PRO A 92 25.61 22.25 10.09
N ARG A 93 24.70 21.34 10.48
CA ARG A 93 24.50 20.96 11.88
C ARG A 93 24.67 19.46 12.10
N THR A 94 25.49 19.15 13.10
CA THR A 94 25.75 17.86 13.77
C THR A 94 26.44 16.73 12.98
N ALA A 95 27.57 16.27 13.54
CA ALA A 95 28.49 15.25 13.02
C ALA A 95 27.97 13.80 13.09
N GLN A 96 26.66 13.59 12.99
CA GLN A 96 26.01 12.27 13.04
C GLN A 96 25.43 11.83 11.69
N SER A 97 25.31 12.73 10.72
CA SER A 97 24.88 12.38 9.36
C SER A 97 26.02 11.67 8.63
N LYS A 98 25.76 10.45 8.12
CA LYS A 98 26.66 9.76 7.17
C LYS A 98 26.43 10.20 5.72
N VAL A 99 25.48 11.10 5.47
CA VAL A 99 25.16 11.62 4.13
C VAL A 99 26.34 12.46 3.63
N PRO A 100 26.95 12.13 2.47
CA PRO A 100 28.02 12.94 1.88
C PRO A 100 27.60 14.41 1.69
N LEU A 101 28.51 15.36 1.99
CA LEU A 101 28.20 16.80 1.96
C LEU A 101 27.69 17.26 0.58
N GLU A 102 28.15 16.62 -0.48
CA GLU A 102 27.83 16.87 -1.87
C GLU A 102 26.31 16.82 -2.15
N LEU A 103 25.57 15.99 -1.40
CA LEU A 103 24.11 15.87 -1.54
C LEU A 103 23.35 17.08 -0.95
N TYR A 104 23.95 17.83 -0.01
CA TYR A 104 23.34 19.02 0.60
C TYR A 104 23.52 20.29 -0.24
N HIS A 105 24.42 20.31 -1.23
CA HIS A 105 24.80 21.52 -1.97
C HIS A 105 24.03 21.74 -3.29
N MET A 106 22.95 20.98 -3.56
CA MET A 106 22.14 21.15 -4.77
C MET A 106 20.85 21.96 -4.52
N ASN A 107 20.55 22.90 -5.43
CA ASN A 107 19.30 23.69 -5.43
C ASN A 107 18.09 22.90 -5.97
N TRP A 108 16.87 23.36 -5.63
CA TRP A 108 15.63 22.56 -5.70
C TRP A 108 14.52 23.18 -6.55
N THR A 109 13.90 22.37 -7.41
CA THR A 109 12.60 22.63 -8.03
C THR A 109 11.56 21.59 -7.57
N ASN A 110 10.34 22.05 -7.25
CA ASN A 110 9.27 21.26 -6.62
C ASN A 110 8.53 20.26 -7.54
N SER A 111 9.11 19.86 -8.67
CA SER A 111 8.43 19.14 -9.78
C SER A 111 8.17 17.65 -9.52
N PHE A 112 7.56 17.31 -8.36
CA PHE A 112 7.42 15.92 -7.96
C PHE A 112 6.02 15.45 -7.60
N LEU A 113 5.26 16.31 -6.93
CA LEU A 113 3.80 16.24 -7.01
C LEU A 113 3.35 17.09 -8.19
N ASP A 114 3.82 16.73 -9.39
CA ASP A 114 3.16 17.13 -10.61
C ASP A 114 1.70 16.65 -10.48
N ALA A 115 0.75 17.59 -10.52
CA ALA A 115 -0.67 17.28 -10.35
C ALA A 115 -1.14 16.19 -11.32
N HIS A 116 -0.50 16.07 -12.48
CA HIS A 116 -0.67 15.03 -13.50
C HIS A 116 -0.42 13.58 -13.01
N LYS A 117 0.27 13.38 -11.88
CA LYS A 117 0.46 12.06 -11.26
C LYS A 117 -0.61 11.71 -10.23
N VAL A 118 -1.49 12.64 -9.85
CA VAL A 118 -2.59 12.37 -8.92
C VAL A 118 -3.90 12.25 -9.71
N ILE A 119 -4.46 11.04 -9.72
CA ILE A 119 -5.74 10.74 -10.40
C ILE A 119 -6.91 11.23 -9.54
N LYS A 120 -6.80 11.05 -8.23
CA LYS A 120 -7.81 11.44 -7.25
C LYS A 120 -7.14 11.94 -5.98
N TRP A 121 -7.63 13.07 -5.49
CA TRP A 121 -7.23 13.66 -4.22
C TRP A 121 -8.20 13.24 -3.12
N PRO A 122 -7.72 13.00 -1.88
CA PRO A 122 -8.60 13.02 -0.72
C PRO A 122 -9.10 14.46 -0.51
N LYS A 123 -10.15 14.61 0.30
CA LYS A 123 -10.74 15.90 0.63
C LYS A 123 -9.69 16.85 1.20
N TRP A 124 -9.64 18.07 0.69
CA TRP A 124 -8.56 19.04 0.95
C TRP A 124 -8.39 19.41 2.43
N ASP A 125 -9.48 19.36 3.22
CA ASP A 125 -9.50 19.69 4.64
C ASP A 125 -9.21 18.49 5.55
N ILE A 126 -8.88 17.31 5.00
CA ILE A 126 -8.74 16.08 5.81
C ILE A 126 -7.67 16.21 6.90
N CYS A 127 -6.57 16.91 6.62
CA CYS A 127 -5.51 17.23 7.58
C CYS A 127 -5.65 18.62 8.22
N ASN A 128 -6.80 19.29 8.06
CA ASN A 128 -7.08 20.53 8.75
C ASN A 128 -7.53 20.24 10.20
N VAL A 129 -6.70 20.65 11.15
CA VAL A 129 -6.88 20.53 12.60
C VAL A 129 -6.63 21.90 13.26
N GLY A 130 -6.88 22.04 14.56
CA GLY A 130 -6.41 23.20 15.33
C GLY A 130 -4.88 23.23 15.46
N GLU A 131 -4.29 24.37 15.80
CA GLU A 131 -2.83 24.49 15.96
C GLU A 131 -2.32 23.71 17.20
N GLU A 132 -3.08 23.73 18.28
CA GLU A 132 -2.80 22.99 19.53
C GLU A 132 -3.17 21.49 19.46
N GLU A 133 -3.70 21.00 18.34
CA GLU A 133 -4.23 19.64 18.25
C GLU A 133 -3.17 18.62 17.77
N ASN A 134 -2.88 17.61 18.59
CA ASN A 134 -2.00 16.52 18.23
C ASN A 134 -2.64 15.65 17.12
N LEU A 135 -2.14 15.75 15.88
CA LEU A 135 -2.65 14.95 14.74
C LEU A 135 -1.82 13.66 14.53
N LEU A 136 -2.51 12.52 14.56
CA LEU A 136 -2.05 11.23 14.06
C LEU A 136 -2.70 10.93 12.70
N LEU A 137 -1.88 10.78 11.66
CA LEU A 137 -2.34 10.31 10.35
C LEU A 137 -2.13 8.79 10.22
N LEU A 138 -3.22 8.05 10.08
CA LEU A 138 -3.21 6.65 9.65
C LEU A 138 -3.11 6.63 8.11
N PHE A 139 -1.93 6.33 7.60
CA PHE A 139 -1.66 6.30 6.16
C PHE A 139 -1.69 4.84 5.67
N VAL A 140 -2.80 4.47 5.02
CA VAL A 140 -3.15 3.08 4.76
C VAL A 140 -2.82 2.70 3.32
N ILE A 141 -1.78 1.88 3.15
CA ILE A 141 -1.40 1.29 1.88
C ILE A 141 -2.45 0.24 1.48
N SER A 142 -3.28 0.62 0.53
CA SER A 142 -4.34 -0.18 -0.09
C SER A 142 -3.90 -0.67 -1.47
N HIS A 143 -4.75 -1.46 -2.12
CA HIS A 143 -4.73 -1.69 -3.56
C HIS A 143 -6.11 -1.35 -4.15
N LYS A 144 -6.20 -1.16 -5.47
CA LYS A 144 -7.42 -0.73 -6.18
C LYS A 144 -8.65 -1.59 -5.84
N ALA A 145 -8.55 -2.91 -6.04
CA ALA A 145 -9.63 -3.87 -5.76
C ALA A 145 -9.97 -4.02 -4.25
N GLY A 146 -9.14 -3.50 -3.35
CA GLY A 146 -9.28 -3.62 -1.91
C GLY A 146 -10.36 -2.73 -1.29
N LYS A 147 -11.42 -2.33 -2.02
CA LYS A 147 -12.47 -1.45 -1.47
C LYS A 147 -13.11 -2.04 -0.21
N HIS A 148 -13.44 -3.33 -0.24
CA HIS A 148 -13.97 -4.08 0.91
C HIS A 148 -13.02 -4.05 2.14
N MET A 149 -11.71 -3.94 1.93
CA MET A 149 -10.73 -3.77 3.01
C MET A 149 -10.63 -2.33 3.50
N ARG A 150 -10.72 -1.33 2.60
CA ARG A 150 -10.86 0.09 3.00
C ARG A 150 -12.11 0.29 3.84
N ASP A 151 -13.24 -0.26 3.41
CA ASP A 151 -14.51 -0.22 4.13
C ASP A 151 -14.42 -0.96 5.49
N ALA A 152 -13.71 -2.09 5.58
CA ALA A 152 -13.42 -2.75 6.85
C ALA A 152 -12.61 -1.86 7.82
N VAL A 153 -11.58 -1.15 7.34
CA VAL A 153 -10.82 -0.19 8.16
C VAL A 153 -11.70 1.00 8.57
N ARG A 154 -12.47 1.59 7.64
CA ARG A 154 -13.43 2.70 7.92
C ARG A 154 -14.48 2.33 8.96
N THR A 155 -14.89 1.06 9.00
CA THR A 155 -15.91 0.53 9.92
C THR A 155 -15.33 -0.09 11.20
N THR A 156 -14.02 0.04 11.45
CA THR A 156 -13.33 -0.43 12.66
C THR A 156 -12.44 0.68 13.23
N PHE A 157 -11.13 0.46 13.41
CA PHE A 157 -10.24 1.45 14.04
C PHE A 157 -10.14 2.77 13.26
N GLY A 158 -10.30 2.74 11.93
CA GLY A 158 -10.31 3.93 11.06
C GLY A 158 -11.57 4.80 11.20
N TYR A 159 -12.60 4.34 11.93
CA TYR A 159 -13.77 5.14 12.28
C TYR A 159 -13.43 6.26 13.28
N ILE A 160 -12.56 5.97 14.25
CA ILE A 160 -12.26 6.89 15.36
C ILE A 160 -11.51 8.12 14.83
N LYS A 161 -12.10 9.32 14.97
CA LYS A 161 -11.53 10.59 14.48
C LYS A 161 -10.93 11.50 15.57
N LYS A 162 -11.18 11.16 16.84
CA LYS A 162 -10.55 11.74 18.03
C LYS A 162 -10.43 10.63 19.09
N PHE A 163 -9.34 10.63 19.86
CA PHE A 163 -9.17 9.78 21.04
C PHE A 163 -8.14 10.45 21.96
N SER A 164 -8.45 10.63 23.24
CA SER A 164 -7.70 11.50 24.16
C SER A 164 -7.49 12.91 23.54
N SER A 165 -6.30 13.50 23.71
CA SER A 165 -5.84 14.72 23.05
C SER A 165 -5.57 14.58 21.55
N TRP A 166 -5.71 13.39 20.96
CA TRP A 166 -5.33 13.14 19.57
C TRP A 166 -6.49 13.31 18.60
N LYS A 167 -6.27 14.06 17.52
CA LYS A 167 -7.05 13.93 16.28
C LYS A 167 -6.48 12.80 15.47
N ILE A 168 -7.37 12.01 14.89
CA ILE A 168 -7.01 10.88 14.05
C ILE A 168 -7.65 11.09 12.69
N ARG A 169 -6.86 10.87 11.64
CA ARG A 169 -7.28 10.94 10.25
C ARG A 169 -6.78 9.70 9.54
N THR A 170 -7.57 9.21 8.59
CA THR A 170 -7.25 8.02 7.81
C THR A 170 -7.20 8.45 6.36
N VAL A 171 -6.12 8.12 5.65
CA VAL A 171 -6.00 8.31 4.20
C VAL A 171 -5.54 7.01 3.60
N PHE A 172 -6.27 6.53 2.58
CA PHE A 172 -5.90 5.34 1.83
C PHE A 172 -5.11 5.74 0.58
N LEU A 173 -4.07 4.97 0.25
CA LEU A 173 -3.32 5.13 -1.00
C LEU A 173 -3.31 3.84 -1.82
N TYR A 174 -3.64 3.95 -3.11
CA TYR A 174 -3.36 2.93 -4.13
C TYR A 174 -3.00 3.56 -5.49
N GLY A 175 -2.56 2.74 -6.44
CA GLY A 175 -2.23 3.19 -7.81
C GLY A 175 -3.30 2.78 -8.83
N ASP A 176 -3.47 3.54 -9.91
CA ASP A 176 -4.25 3.10 -11.07
C ASP A 176 -3.64 3.58 -12.39
N ALA A 177 -2.59 2.91 -12.87
CA ALA A 177 -1.93 3.21 -14.16
C ALA A 177 -2.87 3.25 -15.40
N ASN A 178 -4.11 2.74 -15.28
CA ASN A 178 -5.11 2.78 -16.35
C ASN A 178 -6.02 4.03 -16.28
N ASN A 179 -5.85 4.93 -15.31
CA ASN A 179 -6.65 6.15 -15.11
C ASN A 179 -8.17 5.92 -15.18
N SER A 180 -8.63 4.79 -14.64
CA SER A 180 -10.03 4.34 -14.71
C SER A 180 -10.86 4.69 -13.48
N VAL A 181 -10.22 5.12 -12.38
CA VAL A 181 -10.90 5.75 -11.26
C VAL A 181 -11.44 7.10 -11.70
N LEU A 182 -12.75 7.30 -11.56
CA LEU A 182 -13.38 8.59 -11.77
C LEU A 182 -13.03 9.52 -10.58
N PRO A 183 -12.58 10.77 -10.80
CA PRO A 183 -12.30 11.72 -9.72
C PRO A 183 -13.49 11.93 -8.77
N ASN A 184 -14.71 11.82 -9.30
CA ASN A 184 -15.98 12.02 -8.57
C ASN A 184 -16.46 10.77 -7.79
N GLU A 185 -15.66 9.71 -7.67
CA GLU A 185 -15.99 8.57 -6.80
C GLU A 185 -16.11 9.07 -5.33
N MET A 186 -17.18 8.72 -4.62
CA MET A 186 -17.55 9.36 -3.33
C MET A 186 -16.60 9.11 -2.14
N ASP A 187 -15.59 8.26 -2.28
CA ASP A 187 -14.60 7.97 -1.23
C ASP A 187 -13.68 9.19 -0.95
N GLU A 188 -14.06 10.08 -0.03
CA GLU A 188 -13.37 11.33 0.35
C GLU A 188 -11.96 11.16 0.96
N ASP A 189 -11.61 9.96 1.44
CA ASP A 189 -10.38 9.66 2.18
C ASP A 189 -9.34 8.89 1.35
N VAL A 190 -9.46 8.93 0.01
CA VAL A 190 -8.62 8.16 -0.91
C VAL A 190 -7.74 9.06 -1.77
N LEU A 191 -6.44 8.85 -1.68
CA LEU A 191 -5.43 9.34 -2.62
C LEU A 191 -5.16 8.25 -3.68
N VAL A 192 -5.22 8.60 -4.97
CA VAL A 192 -4.90 7.67 -6.07
C VAL A 192 -3.81 8.26 -6.96
N GLY A 193 -2.73 7.50 -7.15
CA GLY A 193 -1.62 7.90 -8.03
C GLY A 193 -1.61 7.17 -9.37
N ASN A 194 -1.10 7.83 -10.40
CA ASN A 194 -0.89 7.26 -11.73
C ASN A 194 0.43 6.48 -11.79
N PHE A 195 0.42 5.27 -11.23
CA PHE A 195 1.52 4.30 -11.28
C PHE A 195 1.00 2.86 -11.16
N PRO A 196 1.78 1.83 -11.56
CA PRO A 196 1.36 0.43 -11.47
C PRO A 196 1.16 -0.04 -10.03
N ASP A 197 -0.05 -0.52 -9.71
CA ASP A 197 -0.40 -1.00 -8.38
C ASP A 197 -0.06 -2.49 -8.21
N GLY A 198 1.15 -2.77 -7.76
CA GLY A 198 1.61 -4.13 -7.48
C GLY A 198 2.62 -4.17 -6.34
N TYR A 199 2.77 -5.33 -5.69
CA TYR A 199 3.68 -5.53 -4.54
C TYR A 199 5.13 -5.10 -4.83
N LYS A 200 5.57 -5.22 -6.09
CA LYS A 200 6.91 -4.80 -6.56
C LYS A 200 7.08 -3.28 -6.69
N GLN A 201 6.03 -2.50 -6.43
CA GLN A 201 5.96 -1.03 -6.52
C GLN A 201 5.61 -0.38 -5.15
N MET A 202 5.67 -1.11 -4.03
CA MET A 202 5.38 -0.52 -2.71
C MET A 202 6.24 0.72 -2.45
N THR A 203 7.54 0.67 -2.73
CA THR A 203 8.45 1.82 -2.54
C THR A 203 8.06 3.05 -3.36
N GLU A 204 7.59 2.87 -4.59
CA GLU A 204 7.10 3.97 -5.44
C GLU A 204 5.83 4.58 -4.86
N LYS A 205 4.90 3.72 -4.43
CA LYS A 205 3.67 4.10 -3.74
C LYS A 205 3.95 4.87 -2.45
N ASP A 206 4.79 4.35 -1.56
CA ASP A 206 5.16 5.06 -0.32
C ASP A 206 5.88 6.38 -0.61
N THR A 207 6.77 6.43 -1.61
CA THR A 207 7.46 7.67 -2.00
C THR A 207 6.47 8.75 -2.46
N PHE A 208 5.48 8.37 -3.25
CA PHE A 208 4.38 9.26 -3.63
C PHE A 208 3.55 9.71 -2.41
N GLY A 209 3.22 8.77 -1.52
CA GLY A 209 2.48 9.04 -0.30
C GLY A 209 3.19 9.96 0.69
N PHE A 210 4.47 9.72 0.98
CA PHE A 210 5.28 10.54 1.87
C PHE A 210 5.46 11.97 1.34
N LYS A 211 5.55 12.15 0.02
CA LYS A 211 5.55 13.49 -0.59
C LYS A 211 4.19 14.18 -0.40
N TRP A 212 3.07 13.45 -0.57
CA TRP A 212 1.73 14.01 -0.32
C TRP A 212 1.57 14.43 1.15
N ILE A 213 2.00 13.59 2.08
CA ILE A 213 2.01 13.87 3.52
C ILE A 213 2.80 15.13 3.86
N GLN A 214 3.99 15.32 3.27
CA GLN A 214 4.81 16.50 3.52
C GLN A 214 4.14 17.79 3.06
N LEU A 215 3.49 17.80 1.88
CA LEU A 215 2.89 19.01 1.32
C LEU A 215 1.47 19.30 1.83
N TYR A 216 0.63 18.27 1.96
CA TYR A 216 -0.82 18.42 2.23
C TYR A 216 -1.23 17.97 3.64
N CYS A 217 -0.33 17.32 4.39
CA CYS A 217 -0.53 16.99 5.79
C CYS A 217 0.64 17.48 6.70
N PRO A 218 1.20 18.68 6.52
CA PRO A 218 2.43 19.13 7.21
C PRO A 218 2.31 19.20 8.74
N ARG A 219 1.07 19.26 9.26
CA ARG A 219 0.75 19.32 10.69
C ARG A 219 0.45 17.96 11.34
N ALA A 220 0.50 16.85 10.60
CA ALA A 220 0.57 15.55 11.24
C ALA A 220 1.81 15.53 12.14
N LYS A 221 1.66 15.22 13.43
CA LYS A 221 2.79 15.11 14.36
C LYS A 221 3.48 13.76 14.17
N TYR A 222 2.65 12.73 14.06
CA TYR A 222 3.05 11.37 13.71
C TYR A 222 2.19 10.82 12.57
N VAL A 223 2.81 9.91 11.81
CA VAL A 223 2.19 9.19 10.71
C VAL A 223 2.40 7.71 10.94
N PHE A 224 1.31 6.96 11.01
CA PHE A 224 1.35 5.50 11.04
C PHE A 224 1.11 4.97 9.64
N ARG A 225 2.20 4.62 8.93
CA ARG A 225 2.12 3.88 7.67
C ARG A 225 1.75 2.44 8.00
N ILE A 226 0.59 1.99 7.55
CA ILE A 226 0.10 0.63 7.73
C ILE A 226 -0.40 0.07 6.41
N THR A 227 -0.56 -1.24 6.32
CA THR A 227 -1.27 -1.88 5.20
C THR A 227 -2.75 -2.06 5.53
N HIS A 228 -3.59 -2.26 4.52
CA HIS A 228 -5.05 -2.45 4.65
C HIS A 228 -5.46 -3.81 5.26
N ASP A 229 -4.50 -4.71 5.46
CA ASP A 229 -4.64 -6.07 5.98
C ASP A 229 -4.12 -6.19 7.44
N VAL A 230 -4.19 -5.10 8.22
CA VAL A 230 -3.83 -5.09 9.64
C VAL A 230 -4.98 -4.61 10.53
N PHE A 231 -5.03 -5.17 11.73
CA PHE A 231 -5.80 -4.66 12.85
C PHE A 231 -4.90 -3.83 13.77
N MET A 232 -5.42 -2.74 14.35
CA MET A 232 -4.68 -1.83 15.23
C MET A 232 -5.41 -1.61 16.56
N ASN A 233 -4.68 -1.79 17.67
CA ASN A 233 -5.12 -1.38 19.00
C ASN A 233 -4.78 0.11 19.21
N LEU A 234 -5.73 0.98 18.86
CA LEU A 234 -5.54 2.43 18.89
C LEU A 234 -5.18 2.97 20.29
N THR A 235 -5.73 2.39 21.37
CA THR A 235 -5.39 2.80 22.75
C THR A 235 -3.89 2.73 22.99
N LYS A 236 -3.25 1.60 22.64
CA LYS A 236 -1.81 1.44 22.83
C LYS A 236 -0.97 2.32 21.93
N VAL A 237 -1.46 2.64 20.73
CA VAL A 237 -0.78 3.59 19.84
C VAL A 237 -0.76 4.96 20.50
N VAL A 238 -1.90 5.47 20.97
CA VAL A 238 -1.97 6.79 21.59
C VAL A 238 -1.16 6.84 22.89
N ASN A 239 -1.30 5.87 23.80
CA ASN A 239 -0.47 5.80 25.00
C ASN A 239 1.04 5.81 24.67
N PHE A 240 1.47 5.10 23.62
CA PHE A 240 2.86 5.14 23.17
C PHE A 240 3.27 6.51 22.60
N LEU A 241 2.38 7.19 21.87
CA LEU A 241 2.68 8.53 21.34
C LEU A 241 2.77 9.57 22.46
N ASP A 242 1.96 9.46 23.50
CA ASP A 242 2.03 10.29 24.70
C ASP A 242 3.36 10.08 25.44
N ASP A 243 3.75 8.82 25.68
CA ASP A 243 5.08 8.41 26.18
C ASP A 243 6.26 9.04 25.39
N ILE A 244 6.13 9.12 24.06
CA ILE A 244 7.14 9.67 23.15
C ILE A 244 7.16 11.22 23.21
N LEU A 245 6.01 11.87 23.44
CA LEU A 245 5.93 13.30 23.68
C LEU A 245 6.56 13.71 25.01
N GLU A 246 6.25 13.00 26.11
CA GLU A 246 6.87 13.24 27.42
C GLU A 246 8.40 13.12 27.36
N LYS A 247 8.90 12.12 26.61
CA LYS A 247 10.33 11.89 26.39
C LYS A 247 10.97 12.83 25.36
N ASN A 248 10.21 13.79 24.81
CA ASN A 248 10.65 14.77 23.83
C ASN A 248 11.36 14.15 22.58
N VAL A 249 10.89 13.00 22.12
CA VAL A 249 11.49 12.28 20.99
C VAL A 249 11.07 12.93 19.66
N THR A 250 11.96 13.76 19.10
CA THR A 250 11.68 14.56 17.89
C THR A 250 11.92 13.85 16.55
N ARG A 251 12.59 12.69 16.55
CA ARG A 251 12.90 11.86 15.37
C ARG A 251 12.47 10.43 15.63
N LEU A 252 11.22 10.10 15.28
CA LEU A 252 10.64 8.78 15.49
C LEU A 252 10.65 7.98 14.20
N TYR A 253 11.25 6.79 14.24
CA TYR A 253 11.04 5.69 13.30
C TYR A 253 10.90 4.41 14.13
N HIS A 254 9.69 3.83 14.15
CA HIS A 254 9.31 2.84 15.15
C HIS A 254 8.38 1.74 14.62
N GLY A 255 8.58 0.51 15.10
CA GLY A 255 7.64 -0.60 14.91
C GLY A 255 8.27 -1.96 15.19
N HIS A 256 7.85 -3.00 14.46
CA HIS A 256 8.44 -4.34 14.60
C HIS A 256 9.79 -4.40 13.87
N THR A 257 10.88 -4.35 14.64
CA THR A 257 12.24 -4.25 14.08
C THR A 257 12.87 -5.60 13.78
N LEU A 258 13.43 -5.76 12.58
CA LEU A 258 14.34 -6.86 12.23
C LEU A 258 15.79 -6.37 12.15
N THR A 259 16.72 -7.28 12.39
CA THR A 259 18.18 -7.05 12.33
C THR A 259 18.83 -8.22 11.61
N ASN A 260 19.96 -7.97 10.94
CA ASN A 260 20.78 -8.99 10.27
C ASN A 260 20.00 -9.88 9.27
N SER A 261 18.97 -9.32 8.62
CA SER A 261 18.19 -10.04 7.61
C SER A 261 19.03 -10.28 6.36
N LYS A 262 19.26 -11.55 5.99
CA LYS A 262 19.97 -11.93 4.77
C LYS A 262 19.27 -11.39 3.52
N ILE A 263 20.05 -10.77 2.64
CA ILE A 263 19.58 -10.24 1.37
C ILE A 263 19.23 -11.41 0.44
N ARG A 264 17.94 -11.55 0.12
CA ARG A 264 17.45 -12.52 -0.87
C ARG A 264 17.59 -11.93 -2.26
N ARG A 265 18.61 -12.34 -3.02
CA ARG A 265 18.85 -11.87 -4.41
C ARG A 265 18.01 -12.61 -5.47
N ASN A 266 17.30 -13.68 -5.09
CA ASN A 266 16.58 -14.57 -6.02
C ASN A 266 15.25 -14.00 -6.57
N PHE A 267 15.06 -12.68 -6.63
CA PHE A 267 13.82 -12.05 -7.14
C PHE A 267 13.78 -11.89 -8.68
N GLY A 268 14.69 -12.56 -9.39
CA GLY A 268 14.90 -12.42 -10.83
C GLY A 268 15.87 -11.29 -11.18
N LYS A 269 16.47 -11.36 -12.38
CA LYS A 269 17.61 -10.51 -12.83
C LYS A 269 17.35 -8.99 -12.88
N THR A 270 16.14 -8.51 -12.58
CA THR A 270 15.64 -7.18 -12.99
C THR A 270 15.27 -6.25 -11.84
N LYS A 271 15.65 -6.57 -10.59
CA LYS A 271 15.22 -5.81 -9.40
C LYS A 271 16.39 -5.49 -8.48
N LEU A 272 16.66 -4.19 -8.36
CA LEU A 272 17.69 -3.61 -7.52
C LEU A 272 17.35 -3.84 -6.05
N VAL A 273 17.98 -4.87 -5.46
CA VAL A 273 18.47 -4.78 -4.08
C VAL A 273 19.28 -3.49 -4.00
N CYS A 274 19.10 -2.69 -2.94
CA CYS A 274 19.81 -1.41 -2.80
C CYS A 274 21.32 -1.58 -3.05
N PRO A 275 21.89 -0.94 -4.10
CA PRO A 275 23.32 -1.01 -4.38
C PRO A 275 24.07 0.01 -3.51
N VAL A 276 23.82 -0.03 -2.19
CA VAL A 276 24.53 0.80 -1.23
C VAL A 276 25.70 -0.02 -0.70
N LYS A 277 26.90 0.50 -0.97
CA LYS A 277 28.18 -0.09 -0.56
C LYS A 277 28.17 -0.37 0.95
N GLY A 278 28.38 -1.62 1.34
CA GLY A 278 28.27 -2.10 2.73
C GLY A 278 27.07 -3.00 3.03
N TRP A 279 25.99 -2.99 2.22
CA TRP A 279 24.86 -3.93 2.38
C TRP A 279 24.92 -5.05 1.35
N GLU A 280 26.03 -5.79 1.33
CA GLU A 280 26.26 -6.85 0.36
C GLU A 280 25.58 -8.17 0.78
N ALA A 281 25.63 -8.51 2.08
CA ALA A 281 25.11 -9.77 2.60
C ALA A 281 23.80 -9.63 3.41
N HIS A 282 23.66 -8.54 4.17
CA HIS A 282 22.56 -8.32 5.12
C HIS A 282 22.04 -6.89 5.01
N TYR A 283 20.74 -6.73 5.23
CA TYR A 283 20.13 -5.42 5.40
C TYR A 283 20.50 -4.81 6.77
N PRO A 284 20.57 -3.47 6.88
CA PRO A 284 20.68 -2.79 8.18
C PRO A 284 19.41 -3.03 9.02
N ARG A 285 19.39 -2.53 10.25
CA ARG A 285 18.18 -2.60 11.10
C ARG A 285 17.03 -1.86 10.41
N TYR A 286 15.84 -2.47 10.35
CA TYR A 286 14.64 -1.88 9.72
C TYR A 286 13.37 -2.27 10.47
N VAL A 287 12.29 -1.52 10.25
CA VAL A 287 10.94 -1.88 10.72
C VAL A 287 10.18 -2.55 9.58
N THR A 288 9.49 -3.66 9.84
CA THR A 288 8.76 -4.42 8.81
C THR A 288 7.53 -3.72 8.26
N GLY A 289 7.23 -3.93 6.98
CA GLY A 289 6.24 -3.15 6.22
C GLY A 289 4.78 -3.13 6.72
N CYS A 290 4.33 -4.08 7.55
CA CYS A 290 2.94 -4.10 8.02
C CYS A 290 2.55 -2.87 8.88
N GLY A 291 3.52 -2.23 9.54
CA GLY A 291 3.26 -1.06 10.37
C GLY A 291 4.52 -0.33 10.81
N ILE A 292 4.63 0.93 10.40
CA ILE A 292 5.76 1.82 10.71
C ILE A 292 5.22 3.18 11.19
N LEU A 293 5.59 3.57 12.40
CA LEU A 293 5.35 4.90 12.95
C LEU A 293 6.52 5.83 12.61
N PHE A 294 6.20 6.97 12.02
CA PHE A 294 7.13 8.05 11.69
C PHE A 294 6.75 9.33 12.43
N SER A 295 7.73 10.13 12.83
CA SER A 295 7.50 11.57 13.02
C SER A 295 7.56 12.29 11.67
N GLN A 296 6.81 13.38 11.54
CA GLN A 296 6.78 14.19 10.30
C GLN A 296 8.16 14.73 9.90
N SER A 297 9.02 14.99 10.90
CA SER A 297 10.43 15.34 10.71
C SER A 297 11.22 14.25 9.97
N VAL A 298 10.97 12.97 10.26
CA VAL A 298 11.64 11.85 9.58
C VAL A 298 11.10 11.67 8.16
N ILE A 299 9.79 11.82 7.93
CA ILE A 299 9.22 11.78 6.57
C ILE A 299 9.80 12.88 5.68
N ARG A 300 9.94 14.11 6.20
CA ARG A 300 10.56 15.23 5.46
C ARG A 300 12.02 14.92 5.08
N ASP A 301 12.80 14.39 6.01
CA ASP A 301 14.20 14.03 5.77
C ASP A 301 14.34 12.81 4.83
N MET A 302 13.40 11.86 4.88
CA MET A 302 13.32 10.75 3.93
C MET A 302 13.00 11.22 2.52
N ASN A 303 12.02 12.12 2.36
CA ASN A 303 11.65 12.66 1.05
C ASN A 303 12.83 13.34 0.34
N PHE A 304 13.72 14.00 1.09
CA PHE A 304 14.98 14.52 0.56
C PHE A 304 15.84 13.41 -0.09
N LEU A 305 16.05 12.29 0.59
CA LEU A 305 16.82 11.17 0.03
C LEU A 305 16.07 10.42 -1.08
N LEU A 306 14.76 10.23 -0.94
CA LEU A 306 13.89 9.61 -1.95
C LEU A 306 13.82 10.42 -3.26
N CYS A 307 14.21 11.69 -3.25
CA CYS A 307 14.38 12.53 -4.45
C CYS A 307 15.79 12.45 -5.07
N LYS A 308 16.77 11.80 -4.41
CA LYS A 308 18.17 11.72 -4.86
C LYS A 308 18.65 10.29 -5.13
N LEU A 309 18.01 9.29 -4.53
CA LEU A 309 18.40 7.89 -4.60
C LEU A 309 17.42 7.06 -5.44
N PRO A 310 17.91 6.06 -6.21
CA PRO A 310 17.03 5.14 -6.93
C PRO A 310 16.20 4.31 -5.93
N LEU A 311 14.91 4.13 -6.22
CA LEU A 311 14.02 3.38 -5.33
C LEU A 311 14.36 1.88 -5.36
N CYS A 312 14.68 1.31 -4.20
CA CYS A 312 14.90 -0.13 -4.05
C CYS A 312 13.61 -0.87 -3.69
N PHE A 313 13.63 -2.19 -3.79
CA PHE A 313 12.62 -3.09 -3.19
C PHE A 313 13.33 -4.20 -2.39
N PRO A 314 12.82 -4.66 -1.23
CA PRO A 314 11.59 -4.24 -0.53
C PRO A 314 11.60 -2.83 0.08
N ASP A 315 10.40 -2.24 0.20
CA ASP A 315 10.12 -0.92 0.80
C ASP A 315 10.63 -0.82 2.24
N ASP A 316 10.32 -1.81 3.06
CA ASP A 316 10.64 -1.80 4.49
C ASP A 316 12.16 -1.86 4.75
N THR A 317 12.88 -2.71 4.02
CA THR A 317 14.34 -2.75 4.02
C THR A 317 14.97 -1.46 3.50
N TYR A 318 14.34 -0.80 2.51
CA TYR A 318 14.80 0.49 1.99
C TYR A 318 14.56 1.64 2.98
N PHE A 319 13.52 1.58 3.82
CA PHE A 319 13.35 2.61 4.85
C PHE A 319 14.39 2.47 5.97
N GLY A 320 14.69 1.27 6.46
CA GLY A 320 15.80 1.09 7.42
C GLY A 320 17.16 1.51 6.84
N SER A 321 17.35 1.26 5.54
CA SER A 321 18.48 1.75 4.75
C SER A 321 18.60 3.28 4.77
N LEU A 322 17.51 4.00 4.52
CA LEU A 322 17.47 5.47 4.61
C LEU A 322 17.66 5.96 6.07
N MET A 323 17.17 5.22 7.07
CA MET A 323 17.36 5.58 8.49
C MET A 323 18.84 5.52 8.88
N GLU A 324 19.60 4.51 8.42
CA GLU A 324 21.04 4.44 8.67
C GLU A 324 21.79 5.62 8.04
N MET A 325 21.42 6.04 6.81
CA MET A 325 22.01 7.22 6.17
C MET A 325 21.72 8.51 6.95
N LEU A 326 20.47 8.69 7.38
CA LEU A 326 19.99 9.87 8.11
C LEU A 326 20.37 9.90 9.60
N GLY A 327 21.08 8.88 10.11
CA GLY A 327 21.39 8.73 11.53
C GLY A 327 20.15 8.62 12.43
N VAL A 328 19.02 8.17 11.90
CA VAL A 328 17.76 8.02 12.66
C VAL A 328 17.77 6.68 13.40
N PRO A 329 17.59 6.65 14.73
CA PRO A 329 17.52 5.40 15.47
C PRO A 329 16.32 4.54 15.04
N VAL A 330 16.60 3.30 14.63
CA VAL A 330 15.54 2.34 14.29
C VAL A 330 15.04 1.66 15.56
N THR A 331 14.01 2.25 16.14
CA THR A 331 13.47 1.87 17.45
C THR A 331 12.31 0.87 17.34
N GLY A 332 12.06 0.12 18.42
CA GLY A 332 10.94 -0.80 18.51
C GLY A 332 11.33 -2.20 18.97
N ASN A 333 10.32 -3.07 19.05
CA ASN A 333 10.42 -4.40 19.64
C ASN A 333 9.37 -5.35 19.03
N ASN A 334 9.41 -6.62 19.43
CA ASN A 334 8.56 -7.66 18.85
C ASN A 334 7.05 -7.49 19.13
N LYS A 335 6.62 -6.57 20.02
CA LYS A 335 5.21 -6.33 20.37
C LYS A 335 4.43 -5.56 19.28
N TYR A 336 5.13 -4.95 18.32
CA TYR A 336 4.54 -4.14 17.26
C TYR A 336 4.00 -4.91 16.05
N ALA A 337 4.29 -6.20 15.92
CA ALA A 337 3.67 -7.06 14.91
C ALA A 337 3.66 -8.50 15.39
N LEU A 338 2.53 -8.90 15.97
CA LEU A 338 2.21 -10.33 16.06
C LEU A 338 1.57 -10.73 14.73
N ARG A 339 2.28 -11.57 13.97
CA ARG A 339 1.81 -12.08 12.68
C ARG A 339 0.73 -13.12 12.90
N PHE A 340 -0.49 -12.82 12.44
CA PHE A 340 -1.56 -13.81 12.33
C PHE A 340 -1.38 -14.54 11.00
N TYR A 341 -0.75 -15.71 11.06
CA TYR A 341 -0.69 -16.64 9.92
C TYR A 341 -2.00 -17.44 9.81
N ASP A 342 -2.27 -18.01 8.63
CA ASP A 342 -3.42 -18.89 8.30
C ASP A 342 -3.80 -19.91 9.40
N ARG A 343 -2.82 -20.44 10.16
CA ARG A 343 -3.06 -21.34 11.31
C ARG A 343 -3.89 -20.72 12.45
N HIS A 344 -4.08 -19.41 12.47
CA HIS A 344 -4.95 -18.72 13.42
C HIS A 344 -6.38 -18.57 12.91
N GLU A 345 -6.66 -18.69 11.60
CA GLU A 345 -8.03 -18.60 11.06
C GLU A 345 -8.92 -19.72 11.62
N ALA A 346 -8.39 -20.95 11.69
CA ALA A 346 -9.05 -22.08 12.34
C ALA A 346 -9.24 -21.92 13.87
N ARG A 347 -8.47 -21.03 14.53
CA ARG A 347 -8.60 -20.73 15.97
C ARG A 347 -9.50 -19.53 16.25
N LEU A 348 -9.58 -18.59 15.32
CA LEU A 348 -10.54 -17.49 15.33
C LEU A 348 -11.96 -18.03 15.08
N GLY A 349 -12.10 -18.96 14.13
CA GLY A 349 -13.40 -19.52 13.77
C GLY A 349 -14.35 -18.44 13.23
N GLN A 350 -15.62 -18.51 13.65
CA GLN A 350 -16.64 -17.50 13.33
C GLN A 350 -17.12 -16.71 14.57
N ASP A 351 -16.57 -16.97 15.76
CA ASP A 351 -17.03 -16.38 17.04
C ASP A 351 -16.07 -15.27 17.52
N PRO A 352 -16.55 -14.02 17.75
CA PRO A 352 -15.75 -12.93 18.32
C PRO A 352 -15.08 -13.28 19.65
N LYS A 353 -15.70 -14.12 20.48
CA LYS A 353 -15.17 -14.52 21.80
C LYS A 353 -13.87 -15.30 21.67
N ASN A 354 -13.70 -16.07 20.60
CA ASN A 354 -12.42 -16.72 20.31
C ASN A 354 -11.35 -15.67 19.97
N ALA A 355 -11.68 -14.65 19.17
CA ALA A 355 -10.74 -13.59 18.77
C ALA A 355 -10.13 -12.82 19.96
N ALA A 356 -10.87 -12.65 21.05
CA ALA A 356 -10.37 -12.05 22.29
C ALA A 356 -9.25 -12.86 22.96
N SER A 357 -9.18 -14.18 22.73
CA SER A 357 -8.08 -15.05 23.16
C SER A 357 -6.89 -15.06 22.19
N VAL A 358 -7.11 -14.76 20.90
CA VAL A 358 -6.05 -14.81 19.87
C VAL A 358 -5.24 -13.51 19.80
N ILE A 359 -5.79 -12.35 20.19
CA ILE A 359 -5.02 -11.09 20.29
C ILE A 359 -4.27 -11.02 21.62
N PRO A 360 -2.93 -11.08 21.64
CA PRO A 360 -2.18 -10.93 22.89
C PRO A 360 -2.34 -9.52 23.45
N GLU A 361 -2.43 -9.40 24.77
CA GLU A 361 -2.65 -8.11 25.46
C GLU A 361 -1.50 -7.12 25.27
N THR A 362 -0.35 -7.57 24.77
CA THR A 362 0.77 -6.71 24.38
C THR A 362 0.75 -6.24 22.93
N ALA A 363 -0.11 -6.80 22.05
CA ALA A 363 -0.09 -6.50 20.61
C ALA A 363 -0.61 -5.09 20.32
N ILE A 364 0.17 -4.30 19.58
CA ILE A 364 -0.23 -2.97 19.09
C ILE A 364 -0.88 -3.09 17.70
N LEU A 365 -0.32 -3.94 16.86
CA LEU A 365 -0.78 -4.21 15.50
C LEU A 365 -0.70 -5.71 15.20
N SER A 366 -1.72 -6.20 14.52
CA SER A 366 -1.91 -7.61 14.15
C SER A 366 -2.07 -7.69 12.63
N HIS A 367 -1.09 -8.28 11.95
CA HIS A 367 -1.11 -8.44 10.49
C HIS A 367 -1.76 -9.77 10.12
N TYR A 368 -2.82 -9.75 9.30
CA TYR A 368 -3.50 -10.95 8.80
C TYR A 368 -3.30 -11.04 7.28
N TYR A 369 -2.57 -12.06 6.83
CA TYR A 369 -2.20 -12.23 5.43
C TYR A 369 -2.62 -13.61 4.93
N ASN A 370 -3.07 -13.71 3.68
CA ASN A 370 -3.52 -14.95 3.01
C ASN A 370 -4.78 -15.64 3.59
N VAL A 371 -5.47 -14.97 4.52
CA VAL A 371 -6.72 -15.44 5.15
C VAL A 371 -7.92 -15.44 4.19
N SER A 372 -8.87 -16.36 4.39
CA SER A 372 -10.01 -16.55 3.48
C SER A 372 -11.03 -15.41 3.48
N ASN A 373 -11.27 -14.77 4.63
CA ASN A 373 -12.18 -13.64 4.77
C ASN A 373 -11.57 -12.51 5.63
N PRO A 374 -10.72 -11.65 5.04
CA PRO A 374 -10.00 -10.61 5.78
C PRO A 374 -10.93 -9.52 6.35
N THR A 375 -12.06 -9.20 5.67
CA THR A 375 -13.07 -8.28 6.22
C THR A 375 -13.74 -8.85 7.48
N ASN A 376 -14.06 -10.15 7.50
CA ASN A 376 -14.63 -10.79 8.69
C ASN A 376 -13.62 -10.82 9.84
N ILE A 377 -12.36 -11.19 9.57
CA ILE A 377 -11.31 -11.18 10.60
C ILE A 377 -11.11 -9.78 11.18
N GLN A 378 -11.08 -8.75 10.34
CA GLN A 378 -10.99 -7.36 10.79
C GLN A 378 -12.18 -6.96 11.70
N LYS A 379 -13.39 -7.43 11.40
CA LYS A 379 -14.58 -7.24 12.24
C LYS A 379 -14.47 -7.99 13.57
N LEU A 380 -14.11 -9.29 13.56
CA LEU A 380 -13.98 -10.11 14.77
C LEU A 380 -12.91 -9.56 15.73
N LEU A 381 -11.76 -9.13 15.20
CA LEU A 381 -10.68 -8.52 15.99
C LEU A 381 -11.11 -7.17 16.58
N TRP A 382 -11.95 -6.41 15.86
CA TRP A 382 -12.54 -5.18 16.36
C TRP A 382 -13.55 -5.43 17.47
N GLU A 383 -14.51 -6.35 17.30
CA GLU A 383 -15.49 -6.71 18.32
C GLU A 383 -14.80 -7.23 19.60
N ALA A 384 -13.79 -8.09 19.48
CA ALA A 384 -12.97 -8.53 20.61
C ALA A 384 -12.19 -7.39 21.31
N TYR A 385 -11.74 -6.38 20.57
CA TYR A 385 -11.15 -5.17 21.13
C TYR A 385 -12.20 -4.29 21.82
N LEU A 386 -13.42 -4.22 21.26
CA LEU A 386 -14.52 -3.51 21.88
C LEU A 386 -14.90 -4.17 23.21
N ASP A 387 -15.09 -5.47 23.29
CA ASP A 387 -15.44 -6.14 24.56
C ASP A 387 -14.41 -5.88 25.68
N LYS A 388 -13.10 -5.98 25.37
CA LYS A 388 -12.03 -5.67 26.34
C LYS A 388 -11.94 -4.19 26.70
N SER A 389 -12.20 -3.29 25.75
CA SER A 389 -12.11 -1.83 25.98
C SER A 389 -13.38 -1.24 26.59
N LEU A 390 -14.57 -1.81 26.35
CA LEU A 390 -15.81 -1.47 27.03
C LEU A 390 -15.70 -1.69 28.54
N GLN A 391 -14.89 -2.65 28.98
CA GLN A 391 -14.60 -2.84 30.41
C GLN A 391 -13.68 -1.75 31.03
N HIS A 392 -12.93 -0.99 30.22
CA HIS A 392 -11.79 -0.17 30.71
C HIS A 392 -11.64 1.25 30.12
N ASN A 393 -12.37 1.63 29.06
CA ASN A 393 -12.15 2.88 28.34
C ASN A 393 -13.47 3.52 27.86
N TYR A 394 -13.86 4.60 28.53
CA TYR A 394 -15.14 5.30 28.31
C TYR A 394 -15.22 6.04 26.96
N GLU A 395 -14.11 6.58 26.44
CA GLU A 395 -14.12 7.34 25.18
C GLU A 395 -14.39 6.47 23.96
N ILE A 396 -13.84 5.25 23.94
CA ILE A 396 -14.16 4.27 22.88
C ILE A 396 -15.66 3.94 22.91
N GLN A 397 -16.25 3.76 24.10
CA GLN A 397 -17.71 3.57 24.21
C GLN A 397 -18.50 4.73 23.60
N TYR A 398 -18.10 5.97 23.90
CA TYR A 398 -18.77 7.16 23.38
C TYR A 398 -18.79 7.19 21.85
N HIS A 399 -17.66 6.87 21.20
CA HIS A 399 -17.58 6.81 19.75
C HIS A 399 -18.42 5.69 19.13
N ILE A 400 -18.58 4.55 19.80
CA ILE A 400 -19.42 3.43 19.32
C ILE A 400 -20.90 3.77 19.49
N ARG A 401 -21.30 4.32 20.64
CA ARG A 401 -22.71 4.70 20.92
C ARG A 401 -23.24 5.79 20.00
N LYS A 402 -22.36 6.56 19.36
CA LYS A 402 -22.72 7.57 18.34
C LYS A 402 -22.83 7.04 16.91
N ARG A 403 -22.54 5.75 16.70
CA ARG A 403 -22.55 5.08 15.39
C ARG A 403 -23.81 4.23 15.17
N ASN A 404 -24.38 3.72 16.26
CA ASN A 404 -25.71 3.10 16.30
C ASN A 404 -26.76 4.18 16.54
#